data_AF-R7HQ04-F1
#
_entry.id   AF-R7HQ04-F1
#
_cell.length_a   1.000
_cell.length_b   1.000
_cell.length_c   1.000
_cell.angle_alpha   90.00
_cell.angle_beta   90.00
_cell.angle_gamma   90.00
#
_symmetry.space_group_name_H-M   'P 1'
#
loop_
_entity.id
_entity.type
_entity.pdbx_description
1 polymer ?
#
loop_
_entity_poly.entity_id
_entity_poly.type
_entity_poly.pdbx_seq_one_letter_code
_entity_poly.pdbx_strand_id
1 'polypeptide(L)'
;MNKRVGILMLLFGMFLIPNAHTNITEIDIDFQVGKCNVDTAYSDNARQLANLEKTIQYVNSHPNVRIERLTISGYASPEGPAIKNGSVEI
;
A
#
# COMPACT_ATOMS: atom_id res chain seq x y z
N MET A 1 20.02 -45.80 6.01
CA MET A 1 19.66 -44.53 5.34
C MET A 1 20.81 -44.11 4.44
N ASN A 2 20.61 -44.03 3.13
CA ASN A 2 21.69 -43.82 2.17
C ASN A 2 22.10 -42.35 2.15
N LYS A 3 23.40 -42.05 2.34
CA LYS A 3 23.94 -40.67 2.34
C LYS A 3 23.53 -39.87 1.10
N ARG A 4 23.34 -40.55 -0.04
CA ARG A 4 22.86 -39.97 -1.31
C ARG A 4 21.39 -39.53 -1.28
N VAL A 5 20.54 -40.22 -0.51
CA VAL A 5 19.12 -39.87 -0.35
C VAL A 5 18.96 -38.68 0.60
N GLY A 6 19.79 -38.59 1.65
CA GLY A 6 19.80 -37.44 2.56
C GLY A 6 20.18 -36.12 1.89
N ILE A 7 21.17 -36.14 0.98
CA ILE A 7 21.59 -34.96 0.20
C ILE A 7 20.48 -34.52 -0.76
N LEU A 8 19.78 -35.46 -1.41
CA LEU A 8 18.69 -35.13 -2.33
C LEU A 8 17.51 -34.46 -1.61
N MET A 9 17.15 -34.91 -0.40
CA MET A 9 16.09 -34.27 0.40
C MET A 9 16.48 -32.86 0.86
N LEU A 10 17.75 -32.63 1.18
CA LEU A 10 18.23 -31.31 1.61
C LEU A 10 18.22 -30.30 0.46
N LEU A 11 18.56 -30.75 -0.76
CA LEU A 11 18.52 -29.93 -1.97
C LEU A 11 17.08 -29.63 -2.43
N PHE A 12 16.15 -30.59 -2.33
CA PHE A 12 14.73 -30.35 -2.66
C PHE A 12 14.01 -29.47 -1.63
N GLY A 13 14.34 -29.59 -0.34
CA GLY A 13 13.72 -28.78 0.72
C GLY A 13 14.04 -27.29 0.61
N MET A 14 15.18 -26.93 0.02
CA MET A 14 15.63 -25.54 -0.12
C MET A 14 14.83 -24.73 -1.15
N PHE A 15 14.12 -25.40 -2.07
CA PHE A 15 13.26 -24.77 -3.09
C PHE A 15 11.82 -24.50 -2.60
N LEU A 16 11.45 -24.94 -1.39
CA LEU A 16 10.08 -24.82 -0.87
C LEU A 16 9.84 -23.59 -0.01
N ILE A 17 10.82 -22.68 0.13
CA ILE A 17 10.62 -21.43 0.87
C ILE A 17 10.10 -20.38 -0.12
N PRO A 18 8.81 -19.99 -0.07
CA PRO A 18 8.34 -18.85 -0.84
C PRO A 18 9.06 -17.60 -0.34
N ASN A 19 9.80 -16.93 -1.22
CA ASN A 19 10.36 -15.62 -0.95
C ASN A 19 9.18 -14.63 -0.84
N ALA A 20 8.76 -14.31 0.38
CA ALA A 20 7.77 -13.27 0.61
C ALA A 20 8.44 -11.91 0.29
N HIS A 21 8.02 -11.29 -0.81
CA HIS A 21 8.46 -9.95 -1.18
C HIS A 21 7.40 -8.94 -0.77
N THR A 22 7.77 -8.00 0.10
CA THR A 22 6.90 -6.90 0.51
C THR A 22 7.11 -5.72 -0.42
N ASN A 23 6.06 -5.27 -1.09
CA ASN A 23 6.05 -4.02 -1.83
C ASN A 23 5.42 -2.92 -0.97
N ILE A 24 6.03 -1.73 -0.94
CA ILE A 24 5.49 -0.54 -0.29
C ILE A 24 5.09 0.45 -1.39
N THR A 25 3.84 0.88 -1.36
CA THR A 25 3.31 1.92 -2.25
C THR A 25 2.85 3.10 -1.40
N GLU A 26 3.28 4.30 -1.75
CA GLU A 26 2.89 5.56 -1.11
C GLU A 26 2.06 6.38 -2.11
N ILE A 27 0.96 6.96 -1.63
CA ILE A 27 -0.01 7.70 -2.43
C ILE A 27 -0.38 8.95 -1.64
N ASP A 28 -0.03 10.10 -2.20
CA ASP A 28 -0.30 11.41 -1.61
C ASP A 28 -1.47 12.08 -2.31
N ILE A 29 -2.50 12.45 -1.55
CA ILE A 29 -3.66 13.19 -2.07
C ILE A 29 -3.63 14.59 -1.50
N ASP A 30 -3.54 15.58 -2.39
CA ASP A 30 -3.53 16.98 -2.05
C ASP A 30 -4.94 17.54 -1.96
N PHE A 31 -5.16 18.43 -1.00
CA PHE A 31 -6.43 19.13 -0.83
C PHE A 31 -6.24 20.64 -0.97
N GLN A 32 -7.19 21.31 -1.59
CA GLN A 32 -7.27 22.76 -1.53
C GLN A 32 -7.51 23.21 -0.08
N VAL A 33 -6.98 24.37 0.29
CA VAL A 33 -7.17 24.92 1.65
C VAL A 33 -8.65 25.02 1.99
N GLY A 34 -9.04 24.45 3.12
CA GLY A 34 -10.43 24.46 3.61
C GLY A 34 -11.38 23.52 2.86
N LYS A 35 -10.87 22.63 2.00
CA LYS A 35 -11.62 21.60 1.29
C LYS A 35 -11.21 20.21 1.77
N CYS A 36 -12.13 19.26 1.68
CA CYS A 36 -11.89 17.84 1.96
C CYS A 36 -12.34 16.93 0.81
N ASN A 37 -12.90 17.49 -0.26
CA ASN A 37 -13.23 16.73 -1.46
C ASN A 37 -11.95 16.47 -2.27
N VAL A 38 -11.80 15.23 -2.73
CA VAL A 38 -10.73 14.87 -3.67
C VAL A 38 -11.08 15.47 -5.03
N ASP A 39 -10.24 16.38 -5.51
CA ASP A 39 -10.33 16.97 -6.84
C ASP A 39 -9.23 16.40 -7.73
N THR A 40 -9.61 15.63 -8.76
CA THR A 40 -8.67 15.01 -9.70
C THR A 40 -7.87 16.03 -10.50
N ALA A 41 -8.42 17.23 -10.71
CA ALA A 41 -7.75 18.29 -11.47
C ALA A 41 -6.78 19.11 -10.60
N TYR A 42 -6.80 18.92 -9.27
CA TYR A 42 -5.94 19.63 -8.34
C TYR A 42 -4.62 18.90 -8.14
N SER A 43 -3.52 19.64 -8.25
CA SER A 43 -2.15 19.12 -8.08
C SER A 43 -1.91 17.86 -8.93
N ASP A 44 -1.34 16.81 -8.34
CA ASP A 44 -1.04 15.53 -8.97
C ASP A 44 -2.08 14.43 -8.65
N ASN A 45 -3.24 14.81 -8.11
CA ASN A 45 -4.25 13.87 -7.62
C ASN A 45 -4.70 12.85 -8.67
N ALA A 46 -4.87 13.26 -9.94
CA ALA A 46 -5.22 12.32 -11.00
C ALA A 46 -4.21 11.17 -11.14
N ARG A 47 -2.90 11.47 -11.07
CA ARG A 47 -1.84 10.46 -11.16
C ARG A 47 -1.83 9.57 -9.93
N GLN A 48 -1.99 10.16 -8.75
CA GLN A 48 -1.98 9.45 -7.47
C GLN A 48 -3.17 8.50 -7.33
N LEU A 49 -4.36 8.94 -7.74
CA LEU A 49 -5.55 8.08 -7.82
C LEU A 49 -5.39 6.96 -8.86
N ALA A 50 -4.75 7.23 -10.00
CA ALA A 50 -4.45 6.17 -10.96
C ALA A 50 -3.47 5.13 -10.40
N ASN A 51 -2.54 5.53 -9.52
CA ASN A 51 -1.67 4.59 -8.81
C ASN A 51 -2.45 3.77 -7.77
N LEU A 52 -3.37 4.39 -7.03
CA LEU A 52 -4.29 3.68 -6.12
C LEU A 52 -5.08 2.59 -6.85
N GLU A 53 -5.68 2.94 -7.98
CA GLU A 53 -6.45 1.99 -8.82
C GLU A 53 -5.58 0.83 -9.31
N LYS A 54 -4.34 1.10 -9.75
CA LYS A 54 -3.40 0.04 -10.14
C LYS A 54 -3.07 -0.90 -8.97
N THR A 55 -2.88 -0.35 -7.78
CA THR A 55 -2.60 -1.16 -6.58
C THR A 55 -3.80 -2.05 -6.23
N ILE A 56 -5.02 -1.51 -6.30
CA ILE A 56 -6.26 -2.28 -6.08
C ILE A 56 -6.38 -3.39 -7.12
N GLN A 57 -6.17 -3.08 -8.41
CA GLN A 57 -6.19 -4.06 -9.48
C GLN A 57 -5.15 -5.16 -9.28
N TYR A 58 -3.92 -4.80 -8.89
CA TYR A 58 -2.86 -5.75 -8.63
C TYR A 58 -3.23 -6.73 -7.50
N VAL A 59 -3.74 -6.22 -6.38
CA VAL A 59 -4.17 -7.08 -5.26
C VAL A 59 -5.32 -8.00 -5.69
N ASN A 60 -6.30 -7.48 -6.41
CA ASN A 60 -7.46 -8.26 -6.86
C ASN A 60 -7.10 -9.33 -7.89
N SER A 61 -6.10 -9.09 -8.75
CA SER A 61 -5.71 -10.04 -9.80
C SER A 61 -4.71 -11.10 -9.34
N HIS A 62 -4.14 -10.98 -8.13
CA HIS A 62 -3.10 -11.88 -7.63
C HIS A 62 -3.52 -12.56 -6.31
N PRO A 63 -4.06 -13.79 -6.34
CA PRO A 63 -4.62 -14.46 -5.16
C PRO A 63 -3.59 -14.83 -4.09
N ASN A 64 -2.30 -14.81 -4.43
CA ASN A 64 -1.18 -15.04 -3.52
C ASN A 64 -0.62 -13.75 -2.90
N VAL A 65 -1.15 -12.59 -3.27
CA VAL A 65 -0.81 -11.30 -2.68
C VAL A 65 -1.79 -10.99 -1.56
N ARG A 66 -1.29 -10.45 -0.45
CA ARG A 66 -2.10 -10.01 0.69
C ARG A 66 -1.65 -8.62 1.12
N ILE A 67 -2.61 -7.82 1.58
CA ILE A 67 -2.31 -6.54 2.23
C ILE A 67 -1.90 -6.84 3.67
N GLU A 68 -0.63 -6.63 3.99
CA GLU A 68 -0.11 -6.80 5.35
C GLU A 68 -0.35 -5.56 6.23
N ARG A 69 -0.39 -4.36 5.63
CA ARG A 69 -0.61 -3.09 6.32
C ARG A 69 -1.20 -2.05 5.36
N LEU A 70 -2.15 -1.28 5.86
CA LEU A 70 -2.65 -0.04 5.23
C LEU A 70 -2.61 1.06 6.29
N THR A 71 -1.95 2.18 5.98
CA THR A 71 -1.90 3.36 6.83
C THR A 71 -2.53 4.52 6.07
N ILE A 72 -3.47 5.22 6.70
CA ILE A 72 -4.08 6.43 6.16
C ILE A 72 -3.83 7.54 7.17
N SER A 73 -3.18 8.61 6.70
CA SER A 73 -2.82 9.77 7.52
C SER A 73 -3.39 11.02 6.87
N GLY A 74 -3.99 11.90 7.68
CA GLY A 74 -4.46 13.21 7.25
C GLY A 74 -3.57 14.31 7.80
N TYR A 75 -3.21 15.28 6.97
CA TYR A 75 -2.48 16.48 7.36
C TYR A 75 -3.31 17.71 7.04
N ALA A 76 -3.41 18.64 8.00
CA ALA A 76 -4.04 19.93 7.78
C ALA A 76 -2.97 21.03 7.85
N SER A 77 -3.02 21.96 6.89
CA SER A 77 -2.14 23.12 6.91
C SER A 77 -2.39 23.97 8.17
N PRO A 78 -1.34 24.54 8.79
CA PRO A 78 -1.46 25.42 9.96
C PRO A 78 -2.26 26.71 9.68
N GLU A 79 -2.55 27.01 8.41
CA GLU A 79 -3.25 28.23 8.00
C GLU A 79 -4.78 28.17 8.21
N GLY A 80 -5.32 27.04 8.67
CA GLY A 80 -6.75 26.86 8.99
C GLY A 80 -7.10 27.11 10.47
N PRO A 81 -8.38 27.39 10.81
CA PRO A 81 -8.81 27.51 12.20
C PRO A 81 -8.59 26.19 12.95
N ALA A 82 -7.96 26.23 14.13
CA ALA A 82 -7.62 25.03 14.93
C ALA A 82 -8.84 24.14 15.25
N ILE A 83 -10.04 24.72 15.35
CA ILE A 83 -11.29 24.00 15.63
C ILE A 83 -11.71 23.07 14.47
N LYS A 84 -11.25 23.31 13.23
CA LYS A 84 -11.57 22.49 12.05
C LYS A 84 -10.51 21.42 11.74
N ASN A 85 -9.28 21.60 12.19
CA ASN A 85 -8.16 20.74 11.79
C ASN A 85 -8.04 19.44 12.62
N GLY A 86 -8.86 19.29 13.68
CA GLY A 86 -8.85 18.11 14.57
C GLY A 86 -10.00 17.12 14.36
N SER A 87 -10.95 17.40 13.47
CA SER A 87 -12.15 16.57 13.29
C SER A 87 -11.87 15.45 12.30
N VAL A 88 -11.49 14.27 12.81
CA VAL A 88 -11.65 13.01 12.09
C VAL A 88 -13.01 12.45 12.50
N GLU A 89 -14.04 12.66 11.68
CA GLU A 89 -15.28 11.87 11.78
C GLU A 89 -15.08 10.60 10.94
N ILE A 90 -14.98 9.44 11.62
CA ILE A 90 -15.06 8.10 11.01
C ILE A 90 -16.46 7.56 11.27
#